data_AF-A0A7J6Q3J0-F1
#
_entry.id   AF-A0A7J6Q3J0-F1
#
_cell.length_a   1.000
_cell.length_b   1.000
_cell.length_c   1.000
_cell.angle_alpha   90.00
_cell.angle_beta   90.00
_cell.angle_gamma   90.00
#
_symmetry.space_group_name_H-M   'P 1'
#
loop_
_entity.id
_entity.type
_entity.pdbx_description
1 polymer ?
#
loop_
_entity_poly.entity_id
_entity_poly.type
_entity_poly.pdbx_seq_one_letter_code
_entity_poly.pdbx_strand_id
1 'polypeptide(L)'
;KFEDAAKSITAAIQDTVARVVSAAGGSLGRVELVGGGSRIPCVREAIAKAASVPSDQLGAGLDGSSCVAAGAAAVAVGVARGDTVEGIKKDVQLTDDMVDPKERELEEWMQDVHDKETSRRLAKNAFETYIYT
;
A
#
# COMPACT_ATOMS: atom_id res chain seq x y z
N LYS A 1 6.54 4.09 23.76
CA LYS A 1 5.05 4.28 23.78
C LYS A 1 4.40 3.94 22.44
N PHE A 2 4.69 4.63 21.34
CA PHE A 2 4.09 4.31 20.02
C PHE A 2 4.70 3.05 19.39
N GLU A 3 6.03 2.91 19.46
CA GLU A 3 6.72 1.71 18.96
C GLU A 3 6.35 0.46 19.74
N ASP A 4 6.14 0.57 21.07
CA ASP A 4 5.66 -0.53 21.89
C ASP A 4 4.27 -1.01 21.47
N ALA A 5 3.38 -0.08 21.10
CA ALA A 5 2.06 -0.40 20.57
C ALA A 5 2.13 -1.03 19.15
N ALA A 6 3.17 -0.68 18.37
CA ALA A 6 3.37 -1.19 17.02
C ALA A 6 4.10 -2.54 16.95
N LYS A 7 4.61 -3.07 18.08
CA LYS A 7 5.39 -4.33 18.13
C LYS A 7 4.66 -5.52 17.52
N SER A 8 3.36 -5.66 17.77
CA SER A 8 2.56 -6.76 17.21
C SER A 8 2.44 -6.66 15.69
N ILE A 9 2.30 -5.44 15.17
CA ILE A 9 2.20 -5.17 13.73
C ILE A 9 3.55 -5.39 13.06
N THR A 10 4.64 -4.89 13.62
CA THR A 10 5.98 -5.08 13.04
C THR A 10 6.42 -6.54 13.05
N ALA A 11 6.04 -7.32 14.07
CA ALA A 11 6.23 -8.77 14.09
C ALA A 11 5.45 -9.46 12.96
N ALA A 12 4.17 -9.14 12.79
CA ALA A 12 3.35 -9.71 11.72
C ALA A 12 3.87 -9.36 10.31
N ILE A 13 4.43 -8.17 10.13
CA ILE A 13 5.11 -7.76 8.90
C ILE A 13 6.35 -8.63 8.66
N GLN A 14 7.18 -8.82 9.68
CA GLN A 14 8.38 -9.68 9.57
C GLN A 14 8.01 -11.10 9.17
N ASP A 15 7.01 -11.70 9.81
CA ASP A 15 6.54 -13.05 9.50
C ASP A 15 6.02 -13.17 8.06
N THR A 16 5.33 -12.14 7.57
CA THR A 16 4.81 -12.12 6.20
C THR A 16 5.95 -12.03 5.18
N VAL A 17 6.90 -11.13 5.40
CA VAL A 17 8.08 -11.00 4.53
C VAL A 17 8.91 -12.29 4.53
N ALA A 18 9.17 -12.87 5.70
CA ALA A 18 9.94 -14.11 5.81
C ALA A 18 9.29 -15.28 5.04
N ARG A 19 7.95 -15.40 5.11
CA ARG A 19 7.19 -16.41 4.34
C ARG A 19 7.35 -16.20 2.83
N VAL A 20 7.26 -14.95 2.36
CA VAL A 20 7.41 -14.64 0.93
C VAL A 20 8.84 -14.90 0.46
N VAL A 21 9.85 -14.49 1.23
CA VAL A 21 11.27 -14.75 0.92
C VAL A 21 11.54 -16.25 0.83
N SER A 22 11.02 -17.03 1.79
CA SER A 22 11.14 -18.49 1.78
C SER A 22 10.46 -19.11 0.56
N ALA A 23 9.25 -18.68 0.22
CA ALA A 23 8.54 -19.14 -0.97
C ALA A 23 9.24 -18.79 -2.29
N ALA A 24 9.97 -17.66 -2.32
CA ALA A 24 10.71 -17.19 -3.49
C ALA A 24 12.11 -17.85 -3.65
N GLY A 25 12.50 -18.78 -2.79
CA GLY A 25 13.80 -19.47 -2.86
C GLY A 25 14.93 -18.79 -2.08
N GLY A 26 14.61 -17.87 -1.16
CA GLY A 26 15.51 -17.42 -0.09
C GLY A 26 16.31 -16.15 -0.34
N SER A 27 16.49 -15.70 -1.58
CA SER A 27 17.21 -14.45 -1.88
C SER A 27 16.35 -13.49 -2.70
N LEU A 28 16.20 -12.26 -2.22
CA LEU A 28 15.57 -11.18 -2.98
C LEU A 28 16.66 -10.31 -3.63
N GLY A 29 16.49 -9.98 -4.91
CA GLY A 29 17.42 -9.08 -5.62
C GLY A 29 17.20 -7.61 -5.29
N ARG A 30 15.94 -7.18 -5.11
CA ARG A 30 15.54 -5.83 -4.70
C ARG A 30 14.24 -5.87 -3.92
N VAL A 31 14.04 -4.86 -3.07
CA VAL A 31 12.81 -4.65 -2.30
C VAL A 31 12.34 -3.22 -2.53
N GLU A 32 11.20 -3.07 -3.20
CA GLU A 32 10.56 -1.77 -3.41
C GLU A 32 9.49 -1.54 -2.34
N LEU A 33 9.43 -0.29 -1.85
CA LEU A 33 8.48 0.10 -0.82
C LEU A 33 7.36 0.94 -1.42
N VAL A 34 6.13 0.48 -1.26
CA VAL A 34 4.93 1.10 -1.82
C VAL A 34 3.91 1.37 -0.72
N GLY A 35 3.21 2.49 -0.81
CA GLY A 35 2.17 2.91 0.13
C GLY A 35 2.71 3.69 1.34
N GLY A 36 1.84 4.52 1.94
CA GLY A 36 2.23 5.47 2.99
C GLY A 36 2.79 4.83 4.27
N GLY A 37 2.34 3.62 4.62
CA GLY A 37 2.82 2.90 5.81
C GLY A 37 4.31 2.55 5.75
N SER A 38 4.88 2.42 4.54
CA SER A 38 6.30 2.16 4.32
C SER A 38 7.21 3.35 4.64
N ARG A 39 6.66 4.53 4.94
CA ARG A 39 7.42 5.70 5.38
C ARG A 39 7.70 5.68 6.89
N ILE A 40 7.04 4.79 7.63
CA ILE A 40 7.21 4.66 9.08
C ILE A 40 8.55 3.98 9.36
N PRO A 41 9.48 4.60 10.13
CA PRO A 41 10.83 4.07 10.34
C PRO A 41 10.86 2.63 10.88
N CYS A 42 10.07 2.33 11.91
CA CYS A 42 10.05 0.98 12.50
C CYS A 42 9.49 -0.09 11.55
N VAL A 43 8.61 0.28 10.60
CA VAL A 43 8.12 -0.62 9.55
C VAL A 43 9.22 -0.89 8.52
N ARG A 44 9.97 0.15 8.10
CA ARG A 44 11.10 -0.01 7.18
C ARG A 44 12.16 -0.93 7.75
N GLU A 45 12.54 -0.74 9.01
CA GLU A 45 13.51 -1.60 9.68
C GLU A 45 13.02 -3.04 9.81
N ALA A 46 11.74 -3.23 10.12
CA ALA A 46 11.14 -4.55 10.20
C ALA A 46 11.21 -5.29 8.86
N ILE A 47 10.89 -4.61 7.75
CA ILE A 47 10.97 -5.16 6.39
C ILE A 47 12.42 -5.46 6.02
N ALA A 48 13.36 -4.53 6.25
CA ALA A 48 14.78 -4.71 5.96
C ALA A 48 15.34 -5.97 6.64
N LYS A 49 15.03 -6.12 7.94
CA LYS A 49 15.47 -7.26 8.75
C LYS A 49 14.91 -8.58 8.23
N ALA A 50 13.62 -8.64 7.90
CA ALA A 50 12.98 -9.86 7.42
C ALA A 50 13.40 -10.23 5.99
N ALA A 51 13.63 -9.24 5.14
CA ALA A 51 14.11 -9.44 3.77
C ALA A 51 15.63 -9.69 3.69
N SER A 52 16.35 -9.59 4.81
CA SER A 52 17.82 -9.69 4.89
C SER A 52 18.54 -8.73 3.93
N VAL A 53 18.00 -7.51 3.79
CA VAL A 53 18.58 -6.44 2.96
C VAL A 53 18.91 -5.22 3.81
N PRO A 54 19.97 -4.48 3.47
CA PRO A 54 20.25 -3.18 4.08
C PRO A 54 19.07 -2.19 3.93
N SER A 55 18.80 -1.39 4.97
CA SER A 55 17.64 -0.48 5.00
C SER A 55 17.74 0.68 4.00
N ASP A 56 18.96 1.03 3.58
CA ASP A 56 19.29 1.99 2.52
C ASP A 56 19.08 1.42 1.11
N GLN A 57 18.97 0.10 0.98
CA GLN A 57 18.61 -0.59 -0.26
C GLN A 57 17.10 -0.83 -0.41
N LEU A 58 16.31 -0.39 0.58
CA LEU A 58 14.85 -0.44 0.51
C LEU A 58 14.28 0.76 -0.25
N GLY A 59 13.63 0.48 -1.38
CA GLY A 59 12.84 1.45 -2.14
C GLY A 59 13.70 2.54 -2.79
N ALA A 60 13.86 2.46 -4.12
CA ALA A 60 14.61 3.46 -4.89
C ALA A 60 14.28 3.43 -6.41
N GLY A 61 13.31 2.64 -6.86
CA GLY A 61 12.98 2.49 -8.29
C GLY A 61 11.61 3.00 -8.68
N LEU A 62 10.65 3.04 -7.75
CA LEU A 62 9.25 3.39 -8.03
C LEU A 62 8.79 4.56 -7.16
N ASP A 63 7.91 5.39 -7.70
CA ASP A 63 7.14 6.33 -6.88
C ASP A 63 6.13 5.54 -6.03
N GLY A 64 6.48 5.31 -4.77
CA GLY A 64 5.67 4.53 -3.83
C GLY A 64 4.27 5.11 -3.54
N SER A 65 3.98 6.33 -3.99
CA SER A 65 2.64 6.94 -3.88
C SER A 65 1.73 6.65 -5.07
N SER A 66 2.27 6.59 -6.29
CA SER A 66 1.46 6.52 -7.51
C SER A 66 1.73 5.29 -8.38
N CYS A 67 2.76 4.49 -8.09
CA CYS A 67 3.18 3.38 -8.96
C CYS A 67 2.08 2.34 -9.19
N VAL A 68 1.20 2.10 -8.22
CA VAL A 68 0.03 1.21 -8.37
C VAL A 68 -0.96 1.79 -9.38
N ALA A 69 -1.32 3.07 -9.24
CA ALA A 69 -2.24 3.74 -10.15
C ALA A 69 -1.65 3.89 -11.57
N ALA A 70 -0.37 4.24 -11.67
CA ALA A 70 0.34 4.33 -12.94
C ALA A 70 0.42 2.97 -13.65
N GLY A 71 0.70 1.90 -12.91
CA GLY A 71 0.70 0.53 -13.43
C GLY A 71 -0.69 0.10 -13.91
N ALA A 72 -1.73 0.38 -13.12
CA ALA A 72 -3.11 0.08 -13.51
C ALA A 72 -3.53 0.82 -14.79
N ALA A 73 -3.16 2.11 -14.91
CA ALA A 73 -3.41 2.89 -16.13
C ALA A 73 -2.66 2.34 -17.35
N ALA A 74 -1.39 1.94 -17.19
CA ALA A 74 -0.60 1.34 -18.26
C ALA A 74 -1.21 0.02 -18.75
N VAL A 75 -1.67 -0.83 -17.81
CA VAL A 75 -2.39 -2.07 -18.14
C VAL A 75 -3.69 -1.76 -18.87
N ALA A 76 -4.48 -0.80 -18.39
CA ALA A 76 -5.74 -0.41 -19.05
C ALA A 76 -5.51 0.09 -20.49
N VAL A 77 -4.44 0.86 -20.73
CA VAL A 77 -4.06 1.30 -22.09
C VAL A 77 -3.62 0.11 -22.95
N GLY A 78 -2.83 -0.82 -22.42
CA GLY A 78 -2.43 -2.03 -23.14
C GLY A 78 -3.63 -2.88 -23.54
N VAL A 79 -4.58 -3.08 -22.62
CA VAL A 79 -5.85 -3.77 -22.89
C VAL A 79 -6.66 -3.03 -23.97
N ALA A 80 -6.79 -1.70 -23.87
CA ALA A 80 -7.52 -0.89 -24.85
C ALA A 80 -6.87 -0.91 -26.25
N ARG A 81 -5.54 -1.09 -26.33
CA ARG A 81 -4.78 -1.24 -27.58
C ARG A 81 -4.82 -2.65 -28.16
N GLY A 82 -5.40 -3.61 -27.43
CA GLY A 82 -5.44 -5.01 -27.84
C GLY A 82 -4.17 -5.79 -27.53
N ASP A 83 -3.14 -5.15 -26.97
CA ASP A 83 -1.90 -5.81 -26.57
C ASP A 83 -2.19 -6.85 -25.49
N THR A 84 -1.82 -8.11 -25.71
CA THR A 84 -1.82 -9.14 -24.67
C THR A 84 -0.57 -8.94 -23.82
N VAL A 85 -0.75 -8.40 -22.62
CA VAL A 85 0.30 -8.48 -21.59
C VAL A 85 0.36 -9.93 -21.13
N GLU A 86 1.49 -10.62 -21.39
CA GLU A 86 1.72 -11.98 -20.91
C GLU A 86 1.45 -12.05 -19.38
N GLY A 87 0.60 -12.99 -18.97
CA GLY A 87 0.26 -13.22 -17.56
C GLY A 87 -1.03 -12.53 -17.06
N ILE A 88 -1.62 -11.60 -17.82
CA ILE A 88 -2.91 -11.00 -17.46
C ILE A 88 -4.02 -11.70 -18.25
N LYS A 89 -4.83 -12.50 -17.56
CA LYS A 89 -6.06 -13.06 -18.15
C LYS A 89 -7.00 -11.90 -18.48
N LYS A 90 -7.25 -11.68 -19.77
CA LYS A 90 -8.15 -10.63 -20.30
C LYS A 90 -9.61 -10.77 -19.86
N ASP A 91 -9.98 -11.91 -19.26
CA ASP A 91 -11.38 -12.27 -19.01
C ASP A 91 -11.75 -12.32 -17.52
N VAL A 92 -11.30 -11.33 -16.73
CA VAL A 92 -11.97 -11.05 -15.45
C VAL A 92 -12.88 -9.86 -15.69
N GLN A 93 -14.10 -10.13 -16.16
CA GLN A 93 -15.18 -9.17 -16.00
C GLN A 93 -15.44 -9.08 -14.50
N LEU A 94 -14.95 -8.02 -13.85
CA LEU A 94 -15.34 -7.68 -12.48
C LEU A 94 -16.81 -7.29 -12.52
N THR A 95 -17.68 -8.26 -12.28
CA THR A 95 -19.11 -8.01 -12.06
C THR A 95 -19.31 -7.71 -10.57
N ASP A 96 -20.29 -6.87 -10.22
CA ASP A 96 -20.54 -6.42 -8.83
C ASP A 96 -20.74 -7.59 -7.84
N ASP A 97 -21.12 -8.74 -8.38
CA ASP A 97 -21.32 -10.03 -7.73
C ASP A 97 -20.01 -10.76 -7.36
N MET A 98 -18.84 -10.28 -7.80
CA MET A 98 -17.53 -10.86 -7.47
C MET A 98 -16.89 -10.27 -6.21
N VAL A 99 -17.42 -9.17 -5.67
CA VAL A 99 -16.92 -8.53 -4.46
C VAL A 99 -17.64 -9.13 -3.25
N ASP A 100 -16.91 -9.67 -2.28
CA ASP A 100 -17.51 -10.18 -1.04
C ASP A 100 -18.27 -9.03 -0.35
N PRO A 101 -19.53 -9.22 0.05
CA PRO A 101 -20.30 -8.20 0.76
C PRO A 101 -19.58 -7.56 1.94
N LYS A 102 -18.68 -8.31 2.62
CA LYS A 102 -17.87 -7.80 3.73
C LYS A 102 -16.74 -6.88 3.28
N GLU A 103 -16.16 -7.12 2.11
CA GLU A 103 -15.14 -6.23 1.53
C GLU A 103 -15.77 -4.90 1.15
N ARG A 104 -16.99 -4.92 0.60
CA ARG A 104 -17.74 -3.70 0.30
C ARG A 104 -18.10 -2.91 1.55
N GLU A 105 -18.56 -3.57 2.61
CA GLU A 105 -18.83 -2.92 3.90
C GLU A 105 -17.57 -2.28 4.51
N LEU A 106 -16.42 -2.95 4.38
CA LEU A 106 -15.14 -2.40 4.82
C LEU A 106 -14.73 -1.17 4.01
N GLU A 107 -14.88 -1.20 2.68
CA GLU A 107 -14.58 -0.06 1.81
C GLU A 107 -15.48 1.14 2.12
N GLU A 108 -16.79 0.91 2.30
CA GLU A 108 -17.73 1.95 2.71
C GLU A 108 -17.35 2.58 4.05
N TRP A 109 -16.95 1.76 5.03
CA TRP A 109 -16.47 2.25 6.32
C TRP A 109 -15.16 3.05 6.19
N MET A 110 -14.22 2.58 5.38
CA MET A 110 -12.95 3.29 5.14
C MET A 110 -13.19 4.65 4.48
N GLN A 111 -14.14 4.73 3.55
CA GLN A 111 -14.53 5.97 2.89
C GLN A 111 -15.16 6.95 3.88
N ASP A 112 -16.09 6.50 4.73
CA ASP A 112 -16.71 7.34 5.76
C ASP A 112 -15.68 7.90 6.77
N VAL A 113 -14.71 7.07 7.19
CA VAL A 113 -13.61 7.52 8.06
C VAL A 113 -12.74 8.57 7.35
N HIS A 114 -12.45 8.38 6.06
CA HIS A 114 -11.68 9.32 5.27
C HIS A 114 -12.39 10.67 5.14
N ASP A 115 -13.69 10.67 4.86
CA ASP A 115 -14.49 11.88 4.68
C ASP A 115 -14.63 12.66 6.01
N LYS A 116 -14.81 11.95 7.12
CA LYS A 116 -14.82 12.54 8.47
C LYS A 116 -13.49 13.20 8.82
N GLU A 117 -12.38 12.51 8.60
CA GLU A 117 -11.05 13.06 8.89
C GLU A 117 -10.71 14.24 7.98
N THR A 118 -11.10 14.18 6.71
CA THR A 118 -10.93 15.28 5.76
C THR A 118 -11.74 16.50 6.19
N SER A 119 -13.01 16.31 6.56
CA SER A 119 -13.88 17.37 7.08
C SER A 119 -13.34 17.99 8.37
N ARG A 120 -12.84 17.15 9.30
CA ARG A 120 -12.21 17.61 10.54
C ARG A 120 -10.97 18.46 10.28
N ARG A 121 -10.12 18.05 9.33
CA ARG A 121 -8.92 18.80 8.93
C ARG A 121 -9.27 20.12 8.25
N LEU A 122 -10.28 20.13 7.39
CA LEU A 122 -10.76 21.36 6.76
C LEU A 122 -11.31 22.35 7.79
N ALA A 123 -12.12 21.89 8.74
CA ALA A 123 -12.63 22.72 9.82
C ALA A 123 -11.50 23.29 10.68
N LYS A 124 -10.49 22.46 11.01
CA LYS A 124 -9.31 22.90 11.76
C LYS A 124 -8.51 23.96 10.98
N ASN A 125 -8.24 23.73 9.70
CA ASN A 125 -7.52 24.68 8.85
C ASN A 125 -8.27 26.01 8.70
N ALA A 126 -9.61 25.96 8.57
CA ALA A 126 -10.45 27.16 8.52
C ALA A 126 -10.36 27.95 9.84
N PHE A 127 -10.37 27.26 10.98
CA PHE A 127 -10.22 27.86 12.30
C PHE A 127 -8.83 28.49 12.51
N GLU A 128 -7.77 27.78 12.11
CA GLU A 128 -6.40 28.30 12.15
C GLU A 128 -6.27 29.53 11.24
N THR A 129 -6.83 29.50 10.04
CA THR A 129 -6.85 30.66 9.14
C THR A 129 -7.55 31.85 9.80
N TYR A 130 -8.72 31.65 10.43
CA TYR A 130 -9.44 32.72 11.12
C TYR A 130 -8.69 33.34 12.31
N ILE A 131 -7.84 32.57 13.01
CA ILE A 131 -7.05 33.06 14.14
C ILE A 131 -5.80 33.83 13.69
N TYR A 132 -5.21 33.43 12.55
CA TYR A 132 -3.95 33.99 12.06
C TYR A 132 -4.09 34.99 10.89
N THR A 133 -5.34 35.41 10.57
CA THR A 133 -5.63 36.55 9.67
C THR A 133 -6.13 37.73 10.49
#